data_AF-A0A843IZI9-F1
#
_entry.id   AF-A0A843IZI9-F1
#
_cell.length_a   1.000
_cell.length_b   1.000
_cell.length_c   1.000
_cell.angle_alpha   90.00
_cell.angle_beta   90.00
_cell.angle_gamma   90.00
#
_symmetry.space_group_name_H-M   'P 1'
#
loop_
_entity.id
_entity.type
_entity.pdbx_description
1 polymer ?
#
loop_
_entity_poly.entity_id
_entity_poly.type
_entity_poly.pdbx_seq_one_letter_code
_entity_poly.pdbx_strand_id
1 'polypeptide(L)'
;MSLFGRRTTLLEETSFRLGELNYEVFGGYDNVKTFPLNTKVGKQLFVQIETSDPIDVSVVDGTGMNQKFKEGFTGGTIGPLPVKEKGIMTLILGIWRGDRSDVKVSAWME
;
A
#
# COMPACT_ATOMS: atom_id res chain seq x y z
N MET A 1 -16.91 16.04 -24.86
CA MET A 1 -16.29 16.07 -23.53
C MET A 1 -15.75 14.68 -23.21
N SER A 2 -14.43 14.48 -23.19
CA SER A 2 -13.83 13.22 -22.73
C SER A 2 -13.54 13.36 -21.24
N LEU A 3 -14.47 12.90 -20.40
CA LEU A 3 -14.48 13.04 -18.94
C LEU A 3 -13.79 11.86 -18.22
N PHE A 4 -12.89 11.14 -18.89
CA PHE A 4 -12.05 10.16 -18.23
C PHE A 4 -10.78 10.86 -17.75
N GLY A 5 -10.74 11.22 -16.47
CA GLY A 5 -9.51 11.59 -15.79
C GLY A 5 -8.47 10.50 -16.08
N ARG A 6 -7.34 10.88 -16.69
CA ARG A 6 -6.34 9.91 -17.12
C ARG A 6 -5.75 9.22 -15.89
N ARG A 7 -6.08 7.94 -15.72
CA ARG A 7 -5.48 7.04 -14.72
C ARG A 7 -3.97 7.17 -14.80
N THR A 8 -3.34 7.46 -13.66
CA THR A 8 -1.89 7.60 -13.53
C THR A 8 -1.39 6.48 -12.64
N THR A 9 -0.68 5.50 -13.20
CA THR A 9 -0.08 4.42 -12.41
C THR A 9 1.03 4.98 -11.52
N LEU A 10 1.01 4.61 -10.24
CA LEU A 10 2.06 4.94 -9.27
C LEU A 10 2.91 3.72 -8.90
N LEU A 11 2.29 2.55 -8.91
CA LEU A 11 2.92 1.26 -8.66
C LEU A 11 2.31 0.25 -9.63
N GLU A 12 3.14 -0.25 -10.54
CA GLU A 12 2.78 -1.40 -11.37
C GLU A 12 2.53 -2.63 -10.50
N GLU A 13 1.75 -3.58 -11.00
CA GLU A 13 1.46 -4.81 -10.26
C GLU A 13 2.77 -5.49 -9.84
N THR A 14 2.97 -5.57 -8.53
CA THR A 14 4.16 -6.12 -7.91
C THR A 14 3.74 -7.26 -7.00
N SER A 15 4.33 -8.44 -7.21
CA SER A 15 4.13 -9.63 -6.37
C SER A 15 5.32 -9.83 -5.45
N PHE A 16 5.07 -10.17 -4.19
CA PHE A 16 6.11 -10.48 -3.21
C PHE A 16 5.51 -11.25 -2.03
N ARG A 17 6.37 -11.73 -1.13
CA ARG A 17 5.96 -12.40 0.09
C ARG A 17 6.32 -11.57 1.33
N LEU A 18 5.40 -11.51 2.29
CA LEU A 18 5.66 -10.96 3.63
C LEU A 18 5.97 -12.09 4.62
N GLY A 19 6.74 -11.76 5.65
CA GLY A 19 7.08 -12.68 6.74
C GLY A 19 8.15 -13.71 6.36
N GLU A 20 8.93 -13.43 5.31
CA GLU A 20 10.08 -14.27 4.98
C GLU A 20 11.14 -14.18 6.07
N LEU A 21 11.80 -15.30 6.34
CA LEU A 21 12.88 -15.38 7.30
C LEU A 21 14.08 -14.62 6.74
N ASN A 22 14.54 -13.61 7.47
CA ASN A 22 15.68 -12.79 7.09
C ASN A 22 16.53 -12.50 8.34
N TYR A 23 17.65 -13.20 8.46
CA TYR A 23 18.55 -13.07 9.61
C TYR A 23 19.33 -11.75 9.65
N GLU A 24 19.31 -10.98 8.57
CA GLU A 24 20.02 -9.70 8.46
C GLU A 24 19.23 -8.54 9.09
N VAL A 25 17.92 -8.71 9.30
CA VAL A 25 17.06 -7.68 9.89
C VAL A 25 16.77 -7.96 11.37
N PHE A 26 16.62 -6.88 12.14
CA PHE A 26 16.27 -6.98 13.55
C PHE A 26 14.91 -7.67 13.73
N GLY A 27 14.89 -8.78 14.46
CA GLY A 27 13.71 -9.62 14.65
C GLY A 27 13.61 -10.80 13.69
N GLY A 28 14.48 -10.91 12.69
CA GLY A 28 14.66 -12.13 11.89
C GLY A 28 13.66 -12.37 10.76
N TYR A 29 12.75 -11.42 10.48
CA TYR A 29 11.68 -11.61 9.48
C TYR A 29 11.30 -10.31 8.77
N ASP A 30 11.08 -10.39 7.46
CA ASP A 30 10.62 -9.28 6.61
C ASP A 30 9.09 -9.10 6.69
N ASN A 31 8.63 -8.64 7.84
CA ASN A 31 7.19 -8.55 8.14
C ASN A 31 6.52 -7.28 7.63
N VAL A 32 7.30 -6.24 7.30
CA VAL A 32 6.78 -4.94 6.90
C VAL A 32 7.38 -4.55 5.56
N LYS A 33 6.54 -4.18 4.61
CA LYS A 33 6.97 -3.61 3.33
C LYS A 33 6.31 -2.28 3.08
N THR A 34 7.10 -1.31 2.63
CA THR A 34 6.63 0.04 2.34
C THR A 34 6.81 0.39 0.87
N PHE A 35 5.86 1.14 0.33
CA PHE A 35 5.90 1.64 -1.04
C PHE A 35 5.65 3.15 -1.01
N PRO A 36 6.69 3.97 -1.30
CA PRO A 36 6.49 5.40 -1.50
C PRO A 36 5.77 5.63 -2.83
N LEU A 37 4.67 6.36 -2.79
CA LEU A 37 3.80 6.67 -3.91
C LEU A 37 3.85 8.18 -4.16
N ASN A 38 4.34 8.60 -5.33
CA ASN A 38 4.45 10.01 -5.69
C ASN A 38 3.08 10.56 -6.11
N THR A 39 2.40 11.25 -5.20
CA THR A 39 1.01 11.68 -5.39
C THR A 39 0.89 13.15 -5.81
N LYS A 40 -0.19 13.45 -6.53
CA LYS A 40 -0.54 14.79 -7.03
C LYS A 40 -1.84 15.28 -6.39
N VAL A 41 -1.84 16.53 -5.93
CA VAL A 41 -3.01 17.20 -5.37
C VAL A 41 -4.17 17.20 -6.35
N GLY A 42 -5.39 17.09 -5.83
CA GLY A 42 -6.62 17.20 -6.61
C GLY A 42 -7.03 15.92 -7.35
N LYS A 43 -6.27 14.83 -7.16
CA LYS A 43 -6.62 13.48 -7.59
C LYS A 43 -6.86 12.58 -6.37
N GLN A 44 -7.43 11.41 -6.63
CA GLN A 44 -7.69 10.39 -5.63
C GLN A 44 -6.74 9.22 -5.81
N LEU A 45 -6.18 8.72 -4.71
CA LEU A 45 -5.34 7.53 -4.67
C LEU A 45 -6.19 6.27 -4.50
N PHE A 46 -5.85 5.24 -5.27
CA PHE A 46 -6.40 3.89 -5.17
C PHE A 46 -5.25 2.90 -5.06
N VAL A 47 -5.40 1.90 -4.19
CA VAL A 47 -4.46 0.79 -4.02
C VAL A 47 -5.25 -0.52 -4.09
N GLN A 48 -4.93 -1.39 -5.03
CA GLN A 48 -5.48 -2.74 -5.10
C GLN A 48 -4.50 -3.70 -4.46
N ILE A 49 -5.00 -4.57 -3.57
CA ILE A 49 -4.20 -5.56 -2.86
C ILE A 49 -4.91 -6.91 -2.94
N GLU A 50 -4.16 -7.97 -3.23
CA GLU A 50 -4.57 -9.36 -3.09
C GLU A 50 -3.61 -10.04 -2.11
N THR A 51 -4.14 -10.88 -1.22
CA THR A 51 -3.33 -11.57 -0.20
C THR A 51 -3.78 -13.02 -0.05
N SER A 52 -2.84 -13.92 0.26
CA SER A 52 -3.17 -15.31 0.63
C SER A 52 -3.73 -15.41 2.06
N ASP A 53 -3.22 -14.56 2.95
CA ASP A 53 -3.54 -14.51 4.37
C ASP A 53 -3.79 -13.06 4.83
N PRO A 54 -4.52 -12.84 5.94
CA PRO A 54 -4.79 -11.49 6.46
C PRO A 54 -3.52 -10.70 6.75
N ILE A 55 -3.48 -9.44 6.33
CA ILE A 55 -2.38 -8.50 6.61
C ILE A 55 -2.93 -7.15 7.10
N ASP A 56 -2.09 -6.39 7.77
CA ASP A 56 -2.39 -5.01 8.11
C ASP A 56 -1.99 -4.08 6.98
N VAL A 57 -2.87 -3.14 6.65
CA VAL A 57 -2.66 -2.16 5.58
C VAL A 57 -2.82 -0.76 6.13
N SER A 58 -1.84 0.09 5.87
CA SER A 58 -1.86 1.49 6.23
C SER A 58 -1.44 2.37 5.06
N VAL A 59 -2.10 3.51 4.89
CA VAL A 59 -1.68 4.57 3.98
C VAL A 59 -1.43 5.83 4.80
N VAL A 60 -0.22 6.35 4.71
CA VAL A 60 0.25 7.52 5.45
C VAL A 60 0.58 8.64 4.46
N ASP A 61 0.30 9.89 4.81
CA ASP A 61 0.68 11.04 3.98
C ASP A 61 2.12 11.53 4.24
N GLY A 62 2.53 12.58 3.52
CA GLY A 62 3.87 13.17 3.66
C GLY A 62 4.15 13.84 5.01
N THR A 63 3.12 14.08 5.83
CA THR A 63 3.25 14.61 7.20
C THR A 63 3.40 13.51 8.25
N GLY A 64 3.27 12.24 7.85
CA GLY A 64 3.27 11.10 8.76
C GLY A 64 1.90 10.77 9.33
N MET A 65 0.82 11.44 8.88
CA MET A 65 -0.53 11.19 9.36
C MET A 65 -1.19 10.03 8.61
N ASN A 66 -1.81 9.14 9.37
CA ASN A 66 -2.54 8.00 8.82
C ASN A 66 -3.82 8.46 8.12
N GLN A 67 -3.94 8.18 6.82
CA GLN A 67 -5.11 8.48 6.01
C GLN A 67 -6.08 7.29 5.95
N LYS A 68 -5.56 6.06 6.08
CA LYS A 68 -6.36 4.85 6.15
C LYS A 68 -5.59 3.74 6.84
N PHE A 69 -6.27 3.04 7.74
CA PHE A 69 -5.78 1.81 8.36
C PHE A 69 -6.84 0.71 8.27
N LYS A 70 -6.39 -0.52 8.00
CA LYS A 70 -7.18 -1.75 8.01
C LYS A 70 -6.35 -2.86 8.63
N GLU A 71 -6.79 -3.35 9.77
CA GLU A 71 -6.25 -4.53 10.42
C GLU A 71 -6.84 -5.79 9.80
N GLY A 72 -6.04 -6.85 9.64
CA GLY A 72 -6.51 -8.16 9.15
C GLY A 72 -7.20 -8.11 7.78
N PHE A 73 -6.72 -7.26 6.88
CA PHE A 73 -7.24 -7.09 5.53
C PHE A 73 -6.97 -8.33 4.68
N THR A 74 -8.00 -8.85 4.01
CA THR A 74 -7.97 -10.08 3.19
C THR A 74 -7.98 -9.80 1.68
N GLY A 75 -7.76 -8.55 1.29
CA GLY A 75 -7.72 -8.11 -0.12
C GLY A 75 -8.88 -7.20 -0.53
N GLY A 76 -8.70 -6.55 -1.68
CA GLY A 76 -9.61 -5.57 -2.26
C GLY A 76 -8.94 -4.22 -2.54
N THR A 77 -9.77 -3.22 -2.81
CA THR A 77 -9.29 -1.85 -3.09
C THR A 77 -9.34 -0.98 -1.84
N ILE A 78 -8.23 -0.32 -1.51
CA ILE A 78 -8.16 0.80 -0.59
C ILE A 78 -8.26 2.10 -1.40
N GLY A 79 -9.36 2.84 -1.19
CA GLY A 79 -9.62 4.10 -1.86
C GLY A 79 -11.12 4.32 -2.09
N PRO A 80 -11.51 5.44 -2.70
CA PRO A 80 -10.64 6.57 -3.03
C PRO A 80 -10.09 7.28 -1.80
N LEU A 81 -8.81 7.65 -1.81
CA LEU A 81 -8.19 8.49 -0.79
C LEU A 81 -7.86 9.88 -1.38
N PRO A 82 -8.39 10.98 -0.80
CA PRO A 82 -8.12 12.31 -1.32
C PRO A 82 -6.67 12.73 -1.07
N VAL A 83 -5.99 13.21 -2.10
CA VAL A 83 -4.63 13.76 -1.98
C VAL A 83 -4.72 15.26 -1.72
N LYS A 84 -4.59 15.65 -0.45
CA LYS A 84 -4.72 17.04 0.01
C LYS A 84 -3.49 17.89 -0.25
N GLU A 85 -2.31 17.26 -0.22
CA GLU A 85 -1.02 17.93 -0.35
C GLU A 85 -0.14 17.21 -1.37
N LYS A 86 0.74 17.96 -2.05
CA LYS A 86 1.66 17.40 -3.03
C LYS A 86 2.79 16.73 -2.26
N GLY A 87 3.11 15.49 -2.60
CA GLY A 87 4.24 14.81 -1.95
C GLY A 87 4.20 13.31 -2.12
N ILE A 88 4.81 12.63 -1.16
CA ILE A 88 4.86 11.18 -1.11
C ILE A 88 3.82 10.72 -0.08
N MET A 89 2.86 9.92 -0.53
CA MET A 89 2.09 9.07 0.37
C MET A 89 2.78 7.71 0.44
N THR A 90 2.76 7.06 1.59
CA THR A 90 3.42 5.77 1.77
C THR A 90 2.37 4.70 2.08
N LEU A 91 2.31 3.68 1.23
CA LEU A 91 1.60 2.44 1.54
C LEU A 91 2.50 1.57 2.42
N ILE A 92 1.95 1.05 3.50
CA ILE A 92 2.63 0.17 4.46
C ILE A 92 1.79 -1.09 4.58
N LEU A 93 2.44 -2.24 4.37
CA LEU A 93 1.85 -3.56 4.46
C LEU A 93 2.60 -4.32 5.55
N GLY A 94 1.87 -4.84 6.53
CA GLY A 94 2.43 -5.49 7.71
C GLY A 94 1.78 -6.84 7.97
N ILE A 95 2.56 -7.79 8.48
CA ILE A 95 2.04 -9.07 8.98
C ILE A 95 2.64 -9.35 10.36
N TRP A 96 1.98 -10.19 11.15
CA TRP A 96 2.52 -10.59 12.45
C TRP A 96 3.76 -11.48 12.29
N ARG A 97 4.66 -11.42 13.28
CA ARG A 97 5.91 -12.20 13.23
C ARG A 97 5.61 -13.70 13.28
N GLY A 98 6.17 -14.44 12.33
CA GLY A 98 6.00 -15.88 12.20
C GLY A 98 4.92 -16.29 11.19
N ASP A 99 4.01 -15.37 10.85
CA ASP A 99 3.03 -15.55 9.78
C ASP A 99 3.64 -15.21 8.43
N ARG A 100 3.01 -15.66 7.34
CA ARG A 100 3.42 -15.39 5.97
C ARG A 100 2.19 -15.13 5.11
N SER A 101 2.35 -14.24 4.13
CA SER A 101 1.30 -13.98 3.14
C SER A 101 1.94 -13.64 1.80
N ASP A 102 1.46 -14.28 0.74
CA ASP A 102 1.77 -13.88 -0.64
C ASP A 102 0.90 -12.68 -0.98
N VAL A 103 1.52 -11.60 -1.45
CA VAL A 103 0.86 -10.31 -1.70
C VAL A 103 1.07 -9.86 -3.13
N LYS A 104 0.00 -9.42 -3.77
CA LYS A 104 0.05 -8.63 -5.00
C LYS A 104 -0.50 -7.25 -4.74
N VAL A 105 0.19 -6.23 -5.24
CA VAL A 105 -0.20 -4.84 -5.04
C VAL A 105 -0.04 -4.03 -6.32
N SER A 106 -1.00 -3.13 -6.58
CA SER A 106 -0.85 -2.05 -7.55
C SER A 106 -1.48 -0.78 -7.00
N ALA A 107 -1.04 0.39 -7.50
CA ALA A 107 -1.57 1.67 -7.07
C ALA A 107 -1.66 2.65 -8.23
N TRP A 108 -2.73 3.45 -8.24
CA TRP A 108 -2.97 4.46 -9.27
C TRP A 108 -3.71 5.68 -8.72
N MET A 109 -3.73 6.73 -9.52
CA MET A 109 -4.50 7.94 -9.26
C MET A 109 -5.49 8.25 -10.37
N GLU A 110 -6.69 8.68 -9.98
CA GLU A 110 -7.74 9.18 -10.87
C GLU A 110 -8.22 10.57 -10.44
#